data_AF-A0A482YGH2-F1
#
_entry.id   AF-A0A482YGH2-F1
#
_cell.length_a   1.000
_cell.length_b   1.000
_cell.length_c   1.000
_cell.angle_alpha   90.00
_cell.angle_beta   90.00
_cell.angle_gamma   90.00
#
_symmetry.space_group_name_H-M   'P 1'
#
loop_
_entity.id
_entity.type
_entity.pdbx_description
1 polymer ?
#
loop_
_entity_poly.entity_id
_entity_poly.type
_entity_poly.pdbx_seq_one_letter_code
_entity_poly.pdbx_strand_id
1 'polypeptide(L)'
;MVAFSFVALVGIAVLTCLFMAWVLGANSNSPPFAPAVGANAISTMRAAFVIGLLAAMGALMQGGSISETIGADLIDGVTITPLAATAGLLTAAGFMSIGIYTRYPIPAAFATTGAMVGVGLSLGGDPAMATYRRLGTFWLLVPIMSGGLAYATATVLRRDDVPETVGVPLLAGIVGAIVANVRLGVIPDPTAEQGTLAGFVARQFGGGPTLAAGVDLGTVVVTIAVGLLAFVWVRQQVRESVDGGIRSFLLLLGGIVAFSSGGSQVGLATGPLENLFRTELGLPGSLLLAIGAAGILAGAWMGAPRLLQATSREYAQLGVRRSIAALVPGFIIAQLAIALGIPISLNNIILSGVIGGGLAGGSAGVSRRKVGVTITFWLLTLGSSVVVGYGLYQLFATVIGG
;
A
#
# COMPACT_ATOMS: atom_id res chain seq x y z
N MET A 1 -34.18 1.43 23.50
CA MET A 1 -34.07 2.01 22.14
C MET A 1 -32.65 2.47 21.83
N VAL A 2 -31.98 3.24 22.70
CA VAL A 2 -30.57 3.71 22.51
C VAL A 2 -29.55 2.58 22.32
N ALA A 3 -29.64 1.49 23.09
CA ALA A 3 -28.72 0.36 22.92
C ALA A 3 -28.92 -0.40 21.59
N PHE A 4 -30.16 -0.49 21.11
CA PHE A 4 -30.47 -1.14 19.83
C PHE A 4 -29.99 -0.30 18.64
N SER A 5 -30.13 1.03 18.71
CA SER A 5 -29.61 1.93 17.68
C SER A 5 -28.08 1.92 17.64
N PHE A 6 -27.40 1.88 18.79
CA PHE A 6 -25.94 1.78 18.84
C PHE A 6 -25.44 0.47 18.21
N VAL A 7 -25.99 -0.68 18.58
CA VAL A 7 -25.62 -1.98 17.99
C VAL A 7 -25.87 -2.02 16.49
N ALA A 8 -26.99 -1.45 16.02
CA ALA A 8 -27.28 -1.35 14.60
C ALA A 8 -26.24 -0.47 13.86
N LEU A 9 -25.85 0.67 14.42
CA LEU A 9 -24.81 1.54 13.85
C LEU A 9 -23.44 0.88 13.80
N VAL A 10 -23.07 0.16 14.86
CA VAL A 10 -21.83 -0.65 14.89
C VAL A 10 -21.86 -1.72 13.81
N GLY A 11 -22.98 -2.46 13.68
CA GLY A 11 -23.15 -3.48 12.66
C GLY A 11 -23.01 -2.91 11.25
N ILE A 12 -23.64 -1.77 10.97
CA ILE A 12 -23.51 -1.07 9.68
C ILE A 12 -22.07 -0.63 9.45
N ALA A 13 -21.41 -0.01 10.43
CA ALA A 13 -20.02 0.43 10.30
C ALA A 13 -19.07 -0.73 9.97
N VAL A 14 -19.23 -1.88 10.64
CA VAL A 14 -18.45 -3.09 10.37
C VAL A 14 -18.73 -3.63 8.96
N LEU A 15 -19.99 -3.67 8.53
CA LEU A 15 -20.34 -4.08 7.16
C LEU A 15 -19.75 -3.14 6.11
N THR A 16 -19.78 -1.83 6.35
CA THR A 16 -19.16 -0.84 5.47
C THR A 16 -17.64 -0.97 5.45
N CYS A 17 -17.00 -1.21 6.60
CA CYS A 17 -15.57 -1.53 6.67
C CYS A 17 -15.23 -2.77 5.85
N LEU A 18 -16.02 -3.85 5.96
CA LEU A 18 -15.83 -5.07 5.17
C LEU A 18 -16.01 -4.80 3.67
N PHE A 19 -17.02 -4.01 3.30
CA PHE A 19 -17.24 -3.60 1.92
C PHE A 19 -16.07 -2.76 1.38
N MET A 20 -15.61 -1.76 2.12
CA MET A 20 -14.44 -0.96 1.76
C MET A 20 -13.20 -1.85 1.57
N ALA A 21 -12.94 -2.76 2.51
CA ALA A 21 -11.83 -3.72 2.42
C ALA A 21 -11.94 -4.62 1.18
N TRP A 22 -13.16 -5.05 0.84
CA TRP A 22 -13.42 -5.79 -0.40
C TRP A 22 -13.10 -4.96 -1.65
N VAL A 23 -13.54 -3.69 -1.71
CA VAL A 23 -13.25 -2.81 -2.84
C VAL A 23 -11.73 -2.58 -2.98
N LEU A 24 -11.01 -2.40 -1.86
CA LEU A 24 -9.55 -2.27 -1.84
C LEU A 24 -8.85 -3.53 -2.36
N GLY A 25 -9.29 -4.72 -1.91
CA GLY A 25 -8.77 -5.99 -2.37
C GLY A 25 -8.97 -6.19 -3.87
N ALA A 26 -10.14 -5.82 -4.38
CA ALA A 26 -10.47 -5.90 -5.81
C ALA A 26 -9.64 -4.92 -6.67
N ASN A 27 -9.37 -3.71 -6.16
CA ASN A 27 -8.77 -2.64 -6.96
C ASN A 27 -7.24 -2.55 -6.84
N SER A 28 -6.69 -2.60 -5.64
CA SER A 28 -5.37 -2.02 -5.35
C SER A 28 -4.25 -3.04 -5.11
N ASN A 29 -4.58 -4.32 -4.89
CA ASN A 29 -3.57 -5.34 -4.57
C ASN A 29 -3.06 -6.12 -5.79
N SER A 30 -3.69 -5.95 -6.96
CA SER A 30 -3.31 -6.64 -8.20
C SER A 30 -2.08 -6.09 -8.95
N PRO A 31 -1.81 -4.77 -9.01
CA PRO A 31 -0.69 -4.22 -9.78
C PRO A 31 0.70 -4.83 -9.50
N PRO A 32 1.06 -5.20 -8.26
CA PRO A 32 2.38 -5.78 -7.95
C PRO A 32 2.75 -7.03 -8.74
N PHE A 33 1.75 -7.84 -9.11
CA PHE A 33 1.96 -9.08 -9.87
C PHE A 33 1.85 -8.89 -11.39
N ALA A 34 1.42 -7.72 -11.85
CA ALA A 34 1.27 -7.44 -13.28
C ALA A 34 2.57 -7.68 -14.07
N PRO A 35 3.77 -7.30 -13.58
CA PRO A 35 5.04 -7.69 -14.19
C PRO A 35 5.25 -9.20 -14.32
N ALA A 36 4.98 -9.96 -13.27
CA ALA A 36 5.21 -11.41 -13.25
C ALA A 36 4.25 -12.15 -14.20
N VAL A 37 2.98 -11.72 -14.24
CA VAL A 37 1.99 -12.23 -15.21
C VAL A 37 2.38 -11.82 -16.63
N GLY A 38 2.81 -10.56 -16.85
CA GLY A 38 3.25 -10.08 -18.15
C GLY A 38 4.51 -10.78 -18.68
N ALA A 39 5.38 -11.25 -17.79
CA ALA A 39 6.56 -12.06 -18.11
C ALA A 39 6.25 -13.56 -18.29
N ASN A 40 4.96 -13.96 -18.27
CA ASN A 40 4.49 -15.35 -18.31
C ASN A 40 5.08 -16.24 -17.19
N ALA A 41 5.38 -15.66 -16.03
CA ALA A 41 5.88 -16.42 -14.88
C ALA A 41 4.75 -17.15 -14.12
N ILE A 42 3.54 -16.61 -14.16
CA ILE A 42 2.35 -17.14 -13.50
C ILE A 42 1.08 -16.74 -14.27
N SER A 43 0.06 -17.60 -14.29
CA SER A 43 -1.23 -17.26 -14.90
C SER A 43 -2.02 -16.29 -14.04
N THR A 44 -2.89 -15.48 -14.65
CA THR A 44 -3.70 -14.48 -13.92
C THR A 44 -4.49 -15.07 -12.76
N MET A 45 -5.14 -16.22 -12.94
CA MET A 45 -5.98 -16.81 -11.88
C MET A 45 -5.14 -17.29 -10.69
N ARG A 46 -3.97 -17.90 -10.96
CA ARG A 46 -3.04 -18.31 -9.89
C ARG A 46 -2.46 -17.09 -9.19
N ALA A 47 -2.12 -16.05 -9.94
CA ALA A 47 -1.65 -14.79 -9.36
C ALA A 47 -2.72 -14.14 -8.48
N ALA A 48 -3.97 -14.04 -8.93
CA ALA A 48 -5.08 -13.50 -8.14
C ALA A 48 -5.27 -14.27 -6.82
N PHE A 49 -5.16 -15.60 -6.85
CA PHE A 49 -5.24 -16.42 -5.65
C PHE A 49 -4.13 -16.09 -4.65
N VAL A 50 -2.87 -16.08 -5.12
CA VAL A 50 -1.68 -15.77 -4.30
C VAL A 50 -1.71 -14.33 -3.77
N ILE A 51 -2.11 -13.36 -4.59
CA ILE A 51 -2.28 -11.95 -4.20
C ILE A 51 -3.23 -11.83 -3.02
N GLY A 52 -4.38 -12.51 -3.07
CA GLY A 52 -5.34 -12.47 -1.98
C GLY A 52 -4.74 -12.96 -0.66
N LEU A 53 -4.05 -14.10 -0.67
CA LEU A 53 -3.41 -14.65 0.52
C LEU A 53 -2.31 -13.74 1.06
N LEU A 54 -1.39 -13.28 0.20
CA LEU A 54 -0.29 -12.42 0.60
C LEU A 54 -0.78 -11.07 1.13
N ALA A 55 -1.75 -10.45 0.47
CA ALA A 55 -2.33 -9.19 0.90
C ALA A 55 -3.12 -9.35 2.22
N ALA A 56 -3.84 -10.44 2.42
CA ALA A 56 -4.51 -10.70 3.69
C ALA A 56 -3.51 -10.91 4.84
N MET A 57 -2.41 -11.63 4.60
CA MET A 57 -1.33 -11.76 5.58
C MET A 57 -0.67 -10.41 5.88
N GLY A 58 -0.42 -9.60 4.86
CA GLY A 58 0.12 -8.25 5.03
C GLY A 58 -0.82 -7.34 5.82
N ALA A 59 -2.12 -7.41 5.55
CA ALA A 59 -3.13 -6.68 6.30
C ALA A 59 -3.09 -7.02 7.81
N LEU A 60 -2.99 -8.31 8.14
CA LEU A 60 -2.89 -8.78 9.52
C LEU A 60 -1.59 -8.36 10.20
N MET A 61 -0.47 -8.39 9.47
CA MET A 61 0.86 -8.26 10.06
C MET A 61 1.41 -6.82 10.02
N GLN A 62 0.94 -5.95 9.13
CA GLN A 62 1.53 -4.62 8.90
C GLN A 62 0.50 -3.47 8.96
N GLY A 63 -0.79 -3.76 9.10
CA GLY A 63 -1.88 -2.79 8.93
C GLY A 63 -1.93 -1.58 9.86
N GLY A 64 -1.30 -1.65 11.05
CA GLY A 64 -1.52 -0.69 12.14
C GLY A 64 -1.22 0.77 11.81
N SER A 65 -0.07 1.08 11.20
CA SER A 65 0.42 2.47 11.10
C SER A 65 -0.46 3.39 10.25
N ILE A 66 -1.10 2.86 9.20
CA ILE A 66 -2.01 3.65 8.36
C ILE A 66 -3.40 3.77 9.00
N SER A 67 -3.83 2.78 9.79
CA SER A 67 -5.08 2.85 10.54
C SER A 67 -5.09 4.05 11.49
N GLU A 68 -4.00 4.27 12.22
CA GLU A 68 -3.83 5.42 13.13
C GLU A 68 -3.99 6.74 12.39
N THR A 69 -3.28 6.92 11.29
CA THR A 69 -3.35 8.18 10.53
C THR A 69 -4.75 8.43 9.96
N ILE A 70 -5.44 7.42 9.41
CA ILE A 70 -6.79 7.61 8.87
C ILE A 70 -7.85 7.78 9.98
N GLY A 71 -7.67 7.12 11.12
CA GLY A 71 -8.64 7.11 12.22
C GLY A 71 -8.55 8.29 13.18
N ALA A 72 -7.35 8.86 13.37
CA ALA A 72 -7.09 9.85 14.41
C ALA A 72 -6.31 11.10 13.93
N ASP A 73 -5.36 10.97 13.01
CA ASP A 73 -4.43 12.10 12.73
C ASP A 73 -4.97 13.16 11.76
N LEU A 74 -6.12 12.91 11.10
CA LEU A 74 -6.62 13.81 10.05
C LEU A 74 -7.38 15.02 10.59
N ILE A 75 -8.07 14.88 11.72
CA ILE A 75 -8.98 15.91 12.24
C ILE A 75 -8.79 16.00 13.76
N ASP A 76 -8.55 17.20 14.25
CA ASP A 76 -8.36 17.52 15.66
C ASP A 76 -9.71 17.85 16.33
N GLY A 77 -9.80 17.62 17.65
CA GLY A 77 -10.91 18.07 18.49
C GLY A 77 -12.19 17.23 18.43
N VAL A 78 -12.25 16.18 17.60
CA VAL A 78 -13.39 15.25 17.52
C VAL A 78 -12.93 13.80 17.39
N THR A 79 -13.79 12.88 17.79
CA THR A 79 -13.61 11.43 17.60
C THR A 79 -14.55 10.92 16.52
N ILE A 80 -14.06 10.03 15.66
CA ILE A 80 -14.87 9.43 14.60
C ILE A 80 -15.92 8.48 15.20
N THR A 81 -17.19 8.86 15.12
CA THR A 81 -18.32 8.03 15.56
C THR A 81 -18.62 6.88 14.56
N PRO A 82 -19.37 5.84 14.94
CA PRO A 82 -19.76 4.77 14.01
C PRO A 82 -20.53 5.28 12.78
N LEU A 83 -21.36 6.31 12.97
CA LEU A 83 -22.09 6.95 11.88
C LEU A 83 -21.15 7.72 10.93
N ALA A 84 -20.21 8.46 11.50
CA ALA A 84 -19.16 9.16 10.76
C ALA A 84 -18.27 8.19 9.97
N ALA A 85 -17.81 7.12 10.61
CA ALA A 85 -17.05 6.05 9.97
C ALA A 85 -17.82 5.44 8.79
N THR A 86 -19.11 5.17 8.98
CA THR A 86 -19.99 4.65 7.92
C THR A 86 -20.07 5.62 6.73
N ALA A 87 -20.32 6.91 6.98
CA ALA A 87 -20.39 7.93 5.91
C ALA A 87 -19.06 8.06 5.15
N GLY A 88 -17.94 8.11 5.88
CA GLY A 88 -16.61 8.26 5.29
C GLY A 88 -16.22 7.05 4.44
N LEU A 89 -16.41 5.84 4.98
CA LEU A 89 -16.09 4.60 4.28
C LEU A 89 -17.02 4.34 3.09
N LEU A 90 -18.32 4.64 3.19
CA LEU A 90 -19.24 4.54 2.04
C LEU A 90 -18.86 5.53 0.93
N THR A 91 -18.47 6.76 1.30
CA THR A 91 -17.98 7.75 0.34
C THR A 91 -16.75 7.21 -0.38
N ALA A 92 -15.71 6.81 0.37
CA ALA A 92 -14.47 6.30 -0.20
C ALA A 92 -14.71 5.04 -1.06
N ALA A 93 -15.50 4.09 -0.57
CA ALA A 93 -15.86 2.88 -1.30
C ALA A 93 -16.63 3.20 -2.59
N GLY A 94 -17.59 4.13 -2.53
CA GLY A 94 -18.37 4.58 -3.69
C GLY A 94 -17.47 5.15 -4.80
N PHE A 95 -16.54 6.04 -4.44
CA PHE A 95 -15.53 6.52 -5.38
C PHE A 95 -14.76 5.35 -5.98
N MET A 96 -14.14 4.50 -5.17
CA MET A 96 -13.32 3.39 -5.68
C MET A 96 -14.12 2.37 -6.52
N SER A 97 -15.39 2.12 -6.19
CA SER A 97 -16.29 1.28 -6.98
C SER A 97 -16.49 1.86 -8.37
N ILE A 98 -16.69 3.18 -8.52
CA ILE A 98 -16.74 3.84 -9.84
C ILE A 98 -15.45 3.53 -10.62
N GLY A 99 -14.29 3.55 -9.97
CA GLY A 99 -13.01 3.21 -10.58
C GLY A 99 -12.94 1.76 -11.09
N ILE A 100 -13.47 0.82 -10.32
CA ILE A 100 -13.57 -0.59 -10.73
C ILE A 100 -14.46 -0.73 -11.98
N TYR A 101 -15.64 -0.09 -12.00
CA TYR A 101 -16.57 -0.18 -13.14
C TYR A 101 -16.03 0.51 -14.40
N THR A 102 -15.47 1.71 -14.24
CA THR A 102 -14.89 2.49 -15.35
C THR A 102 -13.51 1.98 -15.80
N ARG A 103 -12.93 1.03 -15.06
CA ARG A 103 -11.57 0.52 -15.25
C ARG A 103 -10.51 1.61 -15.13
N TYR A 104 -10.81 2.70 -14.41
CA TYR A 104 -9.86 3.75 -14.11
C TYR A 104 -9.35 3.59 -12.66
N PRO A 105 -8.04 3.50 -12.44
CA PRO A 105 -7.50 3.29 -11.09
C PRO A 105 -7.66 4.55 -10.25
N ILE A 106 -8.61 4.52 -9.31
CA ILE A 106 -8.84 5.63 -8.38
C ILE A 106 -7.87 5.50 -7.20
N PRO A 107 -7.19 6.58 -6.81
CA PRO A 107 -6.24 6.56 -5.70
C PRO A 107 -6.98 6.39 -4.37
N ALA A 108 -7.03 5.15 -3.87
CA ALA A 108 -7.70 4.78 -2.61
C ALA A 108 -7.34 5.68 -1.42
N ALA A 109 -6.05 5.98 -1.24
CA ALA A 109 -5.59 6.87 -0.17
C ALA A 109 -6.19 8.29 -0.27
N PHE A 110 -6.36 8.84 -1.48
CA PHE A 110 -6.90 10.18 -1.68
C PHE A 110 -8.41 10.19 -1.44
N ALA A 111 -9.12 9.19 -1.97
CA ALA A 111 -10.55 9.04 -1.77
C ALA A 111 -10.89 8.90 -0.28
N THR A 112 -10.18 8.01 0.42
CA THR A 112 -10.39 7.74 1.85
C THR A 112 -9.99 8.92 2.73
N THR A 113 -8.78 9.48 2.52
CA THR A 113 -8.33 10.63 3.31
C THR A 113 -9.27 11.81 3.11
N GLY A 114 -9.66 12.14 1.88
CA GLY A 114 -10.59 13.22 1.62
C GLY A 114 -11.97 12.96 2.24
N ALA A 115 -12.51 11.76 2.12
CA ALA A 115 -13.78 11.39 2.76
C ALA A 115 -13.74 11.57 4.29
N MET A 116 -12.67 11.11 4.94
CA MET A 116 -12.51 11.23 6.39
C MET A 116 -12.27 12.68 6.84
N VAL A 117 -11.53 13.47 6.07
CA VAL A 117 -11.40 14.91 6.31
C VAL A 117 -12.76 15.60 6.20
N GLY A 118 -13.53 15.30 5.15
CA GLY A 118 -14.87 15.85 4.96
C GLY A 118 -15.82 15.52 6.11
N VAL A 119 -15.83 14.25 6.53
CA VAL A 119 -16.65 13.78 7.66
C VAL A 119 -16.22 14.44 8.97
N GLY A 120 -14.93 14.52 9.28
CA GLY A 120 -14.47 15.11 10.54
C GLY A 120 -14.68 16.63 10.60
N LEU A 121 -14.56 17.35 9.48
CA LEU A 121 -14.99 18.75 9.41
C LEU A 121 -16.50 18.88 9.66
N SER A 122 -17.30 17.93 9.18
CA SER A 122 -18.76 17.90 9.38
C SER A 122 -19.16 17.58 10.83
N LEU A 123 -18.30 16.85 11.56
CA LEU A 123 -18.41 16.66 13.00
C LEU A 123 -18.07 17.93 13.82
N GLY A 124 -17.56 18.97 13.18
CA GLY A 124 -17.10 20.20 13.84
C GLY A 124 -15.64 20.15 14.31
N GLY A 125 -14.86 19.20 13.82
CA GLY A 125 -13.42 19.12 14.12
C GLY A 125 -12.58 20.11 13.33
N ASP A 126 -11.38 20.36 13.82
CA ASP A 126 -10.42 21.26 13.21
C ASP A 126 -9.46 20.50 12.27
N PRO A 127 -9.08 21.07 11.13
CA PRO A 127 -8.18 20.38 10.21
C PRO A 127 -6.74 20.31 10.74
N ALA A 128 -6.18 19.08 10.81
CA ALA A 128 -4.84 18.82 11.32
C ALA A 128 -3.73 19.27 10.35
N MET A 129 -3.40 20.57 10.39
CA MET A 129 -2.48 21.22 9.43
C MET A 129 -1.09 20.55 9.35
N ALA A 130 -0.56 20.08 10.48
CA ALA A 130 0.74 19.41 10.52
C ALA A 130 0.70 18.09 9.73
N THR A 131 -0.34 17.29 9.96
CA THR A 131 -0.61 16.05 9.22
C THR A 131 -0.79 16.36 7.73
N TYR A 132 -1.61 17.36 7.38
CA TYR A 132 -1.87 17.71 5.98
C TYR A 132 -0.62 18.15 5.23
N ARG A 133 0.25 18.93 5.87
CA ARG A 133 1.56 19.30 5.29
C ARG A 133 2.42 18.04 5.07
N ARG A 134 2.49 17.13 6.04
CA ARG A 134 3.24 15.87 5.93
C ARG A 134 2.74 15.01 4.76
N LEU A 135 1.42 14.77 4.68
CA LEU A 135 0.80 13.98 3.62
C LEU A 135 0.97 14.65 2.26
N GLY A 136 0.65 15.95 2.17
CA GLY A 136 0.73 16.72 0.93
C GLY A 136 2.15 16.79 0.36
N THR A 137 3.16 17.04 1.21
CA THR A 137 4.57 17.03 0.78
C THR A 137 5.00 15.65 0.28
N PHE A 138 4.65 14.58 1.01
CA PHE A 138 5.03 13.24 0.58
C PHE A 138 4.35 12.86 -0.75
N TRP A 139 3.04 13.08 -0.88
CA TRP A 139 2.29 12.79 -2.11
C TRP A 139 2.78 13.58 -3.31
N LEU A 140 3.19 14.85 -3.11
CA LEU A 140 3.78 15.66 -4.18
C LEU A 140 5.15 15.13 -4.63
N LEU A 141 5.95 14.61 -3.69
CA LEU A 141 7.28 14.08 -3.98
C LEU A 141 7.25 12.67 -4.58
N VAL A 142 6.21 11.87 -4.32
CA VAL A 142 6.10 10.47 -4.80
C VAL A 142 6.36 10.32 -6.30
N PRO A 143 5.74 11.11 -7.21
CA PRO A 143 6.00 10.96 -8.64
C PRO A 143 7.46 11.23 -9.02
N ILE A 144 8.09 12.20 -8.36
CA ILE A 144 9.49 12.59 -8.59
C ILE A 144 10.42 11.50 -8.05
N MET A 145 10.19 11.03 -6.82
CA MET A 145 10.99 10.00 -6.18
C MET A 145 10.87 8.67 -6.92
N SER A 146 9.64 8.19 -7.15
CA SER A 146 9.40 6.91 -7.82
C SER A 146 9.86 6.95 -9.28
N GLY A 147 9.48 7.99 -10.04
CA GLY A 147 9.88 8.15 -11.42
C GLY A 147 11.39 8.35 -11.58
N GLY A 148 12.02 9.13 -10.69
CA GLY A 148 13.46 9.36 -10.69
C GLY A 148 14.27 8.11 -10.37
N LEU A 149 13.92 7.39 -9.30
CA LEU A 149 14.57 6.11 -8.98
C LEU A 149 14.37 5.08 -10.09
N ALA A 150 13.18 5.02 -10.69
CA ALA A 150 12.92 4.10 -11.80
C ALA A 150 13.70 4.46 -13.06
N TYR A 151 13.82 5.75 -13.37
CA TYR A 151 14.67 6.23 -14.46
C TYR A 151 16.14 5.85 -14.23
N ALA A 152 16.67 6.10 -13.04
CA ALA A 152 18.04 5.77 -12.68
C ALA A 152 18.28 4.25 -12.77
N THR A 153 17.40 3.46 -12.15
CA THR A 153 17.49 1.98 -12.17
C THR A 153 17.41 1.43 -13.59
N ALA A 154 16.48 1.93 -14.41
CA ALA A 154 16.33 1.50 -15.80
C ALA A 154 17.55 1.90 -16.65
N THR A 155 18.16 3.05 -16.36
CA THR A 155 19.38 3.51 -17.05
C THR A 155 20.56 2.62 -16.74
N VAL A 156 20.74 2.23 -15.48
CA VAL A 156 21.81 1.30 -15.05
C VAL A 156 21.62 -0.08 -15.66
N LEU A 157 20.41 -0.66 -15.60
CA LEU A 157 20.11 -1.99 -16.16
C LEU A 157 20.17 -2.08 -17.70
N ARG A 158 20.22 -0.94 -18.39
CA ARG A 158 20.37 -0.89 -19.86
C ARG A 158 21.80 -0.74 -20.31
N ARG A 159 22.76 -0.45 -19.43
CA ARG A 159 24.14 -0.31 -19.87
C ARG A 159 24.73 -1.68 -20.17
N ASP A 160 25.44 -1.81 -21.28
CA ASP A 160 26.04 -3.07 -21.74
C ASP A 160 27.16 -3.57 -20.81
N ASP A 161 27.75 -2.67 -20.01
CA ASP A 161 28.78 -2.96 -19.02
C ASP A 161 28.22 -3.54 -17.70
N VAL A 162 26.89 -3.61 -17.54
CA VAL A 162 26.24 -4.16 -16.34
C VAL A 162 25.62 -5.52 -16.67
N PRO A 163 26.26 -6.64 -16.30
CA PRO A 163 25.69 -7.96 -16.51
C PRO A 163 24.42 -8.17 -15.68
N GLU A 164 23.48 -8.92 -16.22
CA GLU A 164 22.24 -9.32 -15.51
C GLU A 164 22.54 -10.11 -14.23
N THR A 165 23.66 -10.84 -14.21
CA THR A 165 24.16 -11.59 -13.05
C THR A 165 24.68 -10.70 -11.91
N VAL A 166 24.67 -9.38 -12.10
CA VAL A 166 25.04 -8.37 -11.09
C VAL A 166 23.88 -7.40 -10.88
N GLY A 167 23.33 -6.82 -11.94
CA GLY A 167 22.29 -5.78 -11.86
C GLY A 167 21.02 -6.25 -11.15
N VAL A 168 20.41 -7.35 -11.62
CA VAL A 168 19.17 -7.89 -11.02
C VAL A 168 19.40 -8.41 -9.59
N PRO A 169 20.47 -9.20 -9.32
CA PRO A 169 20.82 -9.60 -7.95
C PRO A 169 21.06 -8.43 -6.99
N LEU A 170 21.67 -7.33 -7.43
CA LEU A 170 21.88 -6.15 -6.58
C LEU A 170 20.55 -5.57 -6.10
N LEU A 171 19.58 -5.45 -7.02
CA LEU A 171 18.23 -5.00 -6.67
C LEU A 171 17.54 -5.98 -5.71
N ALA A 172 17.74 -7.29 -5.91
CA ALA A 172 17.24 -8.30 -4.98
C ALA A 172 17.86 -8.16 -3.59
N GLY A 173 19.15 -7.83 -3.50
CA GLY A 173 19.83 -7.57 -2.23
C GLY A 173 19.28 -6.33 -1.51
N ILE A 174 19.00 -5.24 -2.24
CA ILE A 174 18.32 -4.06 -1.69
C ILE A 174 16.93 -4.43 -1.17
N VAL A 175 16.15 -5.17 -1.95
CA VAL A 175 14.82 -5.66 -1.53
C VAL A 175 14.94 -6.52 -0.27
N GLY A 176 15.89 -7.45 -0.22
CA GLY A 176 16.14 -8.31 0.94
C GLY A 176 16.50 -7.52 2.21
N ALA A 177 17.37 -6.52 2.08
CA ALA A 177 17.73 -5.63 3.18
C ALA A 177 16.52 -4.84 3.71
N ILE A 178 15.64 -4.37 2.81
CA ILE A 178 14.40 -3.70 3.20
C ILE A 178 13.44 -4.67 3.88
N VAL A 179 13.26 -5.88 3.33
CA VAL A 179 12.41 -6.94 3.91
C VAL A 179 12.84 -7.26 5.34
N ALA A 180 14.14 -7.31 5.61
CA ALA A 180 14.66 -7.54 6.96
C ALA A 180 14.22 -6.45 7.98
N ASN A 181 13.94 -5.23 7.50
CA ASN A 181 13.55 -4.07 8.30
C ASN A 181 12.07 -3.72 8.20
N VAL A 182 11.26 -4.58 7.58
CA VAL A 182 9.81 -4.41 7.56
C VAL A 182 9.27 -4.54 8.99
N ARG A 183 8.50 -3.54 9.42
CA ARG A 183 7.79 -3.56 10.71
C ARG A 183 6.57 -4.49 10.60
N LEU A 184 6.50 -5.44 11.52
CA LEU A 184 5.47 -6.48 11.59
C LEU A 184 4.96 -6.59 13.02
N GLY A 185 3.64 -6.46 13.22
CA GLY A 185 2.99 -6.57 14.53
C GLY A 185 3.04 -7.95 15.17
N VAL A 186 3.38 -8.99 14.40
CA VAL A 186 3.62 -10.34 14.96
C VAL A 186 5.03 -10.53 15.52
N ILE A 187 5.96 -9.63 15.18
CA ILE A 187 7.34 -9.68 15.68
C ILE A 187 7.41 -8.81 16.93
N PRO A 188 7.75 -9.38 18.10
CA PRO A 188 7.83 -8.63 19.33
C PRO A 188 9.00 -7.65 19.32
N ASP A 189 8.76 -6.44 19.82
CA ASP A 189 9.77 -5.41 20.03
C ASP A 189 9.62 -4.79 21.43
N PRO A 190 10.72 -4.53 22.16
CA PRO A 190 10.64 -3.95 23.50
C PRO A 190 10.23 -2.48 23.51
N THR A 191 10.36 -1.76 22.38
CA THR A 191 10.20 -0.30 22.32
C THR A 191 9.13 0.17 21.35
N ALA A 192 8.73 -0.67 20.39
CA ALA A 192 7.75 -0.34 19.37
C ALA A 192 6.61 -1.35 19.35
N GLU A 193 5.43 -0.92 18.87
CA GLU A 193 4.28 -1.83 18.69
C GLU A 193 4.52 -2.89 17.59
N GLN A 194 5.46 -2.63 16.68
CA GLN A 194 5.80 -3.53 15.58
C GLN A 194 7.32 -3.71 15.49
N GLY A 195 7.78 -4.95 15.62
CA GLY A 195 9.19 -5.31 15.48
C GLY A 195 9.62 -5.61 14.05
N THR A 196 10.93 -5.68 13.84
CA THR A 196 11.53 -6.07 12.55
C THR A 196 12.24 -7.41 12.66
N LEU A 197 12.36 -8.14 11.55
CA LEU A 197 13.10 -9.39 11.52
C LEU A 197 14.57 -9.18 11.91
N ALA A 198 15.20 -8.13 11.39
CA ALA A 198 16.58 -7.80 11.68
C ALA A 198 16.80 -7.51 13.17
N GLY A 199 15.94 -6.69 13.78
CA GLY A 199 16.01 -6.40 15.21
C GLY A 199 15.74 -7.61 16.08
N PHE A 200 14.76 -8.45 15.71
CA PHE A 200 14.47 -9.66 16.45
C PHE A 200 15.64 -10.64 16.45
N VAL A 201 16.23 -10.93 15.28
CA VAL A 201 17.36 -11.84 15.14
C VAL A 201 18.61 -11.24 15.81
N ALA A 202 18.89 -9.96 15.63
CA ALA A 202 20.01 -9.28 16.28
C ALA A 202 19.96 -9.44 17.81
N ARG A 203 18.79 -9.30 18.41
CA ARG A 203 18.58 -9.49 19.85
C ARG A 203 18.88 -10.91 20.32
N GLN A 204 18.64 -11.95 19.50
CA GLN A 204 19.02 -13.33 19.85
C GLN A 204 20.54 -13.50 19.99
N PHE A 205 21.32 -12.62 19.37
CA PHE A 205 22.79 -12.61 19.45
C PHE A 205 23.33 -11.44 20.30
N GLY A 206 22.49 -10.85 21.16
CA GLY A 206 22.90 -9.80 22.10
C GLY A 206 22.87 -8.36 21.56
N GLY A 207 22.30 -8.10 20.39
CA GLY A 207 21.99 -6.76 19.84
C GLY A 207 23.21 -5.94 19.38
N GLY A 208 24.38 -6.11 20.00
CA GLY A 208 25.58 -5.33 19.71
C GLY A 208 25.45 -3.86 20.16
N PRO A 209 26.51 -3.04 19.94
CA PRO A 209 26.47 -1.64 20.32
C PRO A 209 25.43 -0.86 19.52
N THR A 210 24.72 0.05 20.20
CA THR A 210 23.83 1.01 19.54
C THR A 210 24.65 1.98 18.70
N LEU A 211 24.30 2.10 17.42
CA LEU A 211 24.87 3.06 16.48
C LEU A 211 23.99 4.33 16.46
N ALA A 212 24.02 5.07 15.35
CA ALA A 212 23.21 6.27 15.16
C ALA A 212 21.71 5.95 15.02
N ALA A 213 20.86 6.91 15.43
CA ALA A 213 19.41 6.85 15.30
C ALA A 213 18.74 5.62 15.97
N GLY A 214 19.37 5.06 17.01
CA GLY A 214 18.83 3.91 17.76
C GLY A 214 18.95 2.57 17.04
N VAL A 215 19.67 2.51 15.91
CA VAL A 215 19.92 1.26 15.19
C VAL A 215 21.14 0.57 15.80
N ASP A 216 21.01 -0.68 16.19
CA ASP A 216 22.05 -1.51 16.76
C ASP A 216 22.90 -2.20 15.68
N LEU A 217 24.19 -2.41 15.96
CA LEU A 217 25.12 -3.04 15.02
C LEU A 217 24.65 -4.43 14.62
N GLY A 218 24.05 -5.19 15.54
CA GLY A 218 23.46 -6.49 15.24
C GLY A 218 22.39 -6.39 14.15
N THR A 219 21.49 -5.41 14.23
CA THR A 219 20.45 -5.18 13.21
C THR A 219 21.05 -4.83 11.86
N VAL A 220 22.11 -4.01 11.82
CA VAL A 220 22.81 -3.70 10.56
C VAL A 220 23.44 -4.97 9.97
N VAL A 221 24.10 -5.79 10.78
CA VAL A 221 24.73 -7.04 10.34
C VAL A 221 23.68 -8.00 9.78
N VAL A 222 22.56 -8.19 10.47
CA VAL A 222 21.47 -9.07 9.99
C VAL A 222 20.86 -8.52 8.70
N THR A 223 20.65 -7.20 8.62
CA THR A 223 20.15 -6.54 7.41
C THR A 223 21.05 -6.80 6.21
N ILE A 224 22.36 -6.62 6.37
CA ILE A 224 23.35 -6.90 5.32
C ILE A 224 23.35 -8.39 4.99
N ALA A 225 23.28 -9.28 5.99
CA ALA A 225 23.26 -10.72 5.76
C ALA A 225 22.03 -11.15 4.94
N VAL A 226 20.82 -10.69 5.29
CA VAL A 226 19.60 -10.99 4.54
C VAL A 226 19.67 -10.42 3.12
N GLY A 227 20.20 -9.20 2.95
CA GLY A 227 20.44 -8.61 1.63
C GLY A 227 21.43 -9.43 0.80
N LEU A 228 22.54 -9.88 1.39
CA LEU A 228 23.52 -10.72 0.72
C LEU A 228 22.95 -12.10 0.35
N LEU A 229 22.14 -12.70 1.21
CA LEU A 229 21.45 -13.96 0.91
C LEU A 229 20.51 -13.81 -0.29
N ALA A 230 19.71 -12.74 -0.32
CA ALA A 230 18.84 -12.44 -1.46
C ALA A 230 19.64 -12.19 -2.75
N PHE A 231 20.75 -11.45 -2.66
CA PHE A 231 21.67 -11.25 -3.78
C PHE A 231 22.23 -12.58 -4.31
N VAL A 232 22.79 -13.42 -3.44
CA VAL A 232 23.43 -14.68 -3.83
C VAL A 232 22.41 -15.63 -4.44
N TRP A 233 21.22 -15.75 -3.82
CA TRP A 233 20.16 -16.62 -4.32
C TRP A 233 19.69 -16.20 -5.72
N VAL A 234 19.37 -14.92 -5.94
CA VAL A 234 18.96 -14.45 -7.29
C VAL A 234 20.12 -14.58 -8.29
N ARG A 235 21.36 -14.33 -7.87
CA ARG A 235 22.54 -14.49 -8.73
C ARG A 235 22.73 -15.93 -9.20
N GLN A 236 22.48 -16.91 -8.34
CA GLN A 236 22.52 -18.33 -8.70
C GLN A 236 21.45 -18.65 -9.75
N GLN A 237 20.20 -18.24 -9.51
CA GLN A 237 19.10 -18.46 -10.46
C GLN A 237 19.36 -17.81 -11.82
N VAL A 238 19.87 -16.57 -11.86
CA VAL A 238 20.18 -15.85 -13.11
C VAL A 238 21.36 -16.48 -13.86
N ARG A 239 22.32 -17.08 -13.15
CA ARG A 239 23.44 -17.81 -13.77
C ARG A 239 23.00 -19.11 -14.43
N GLU A 240 22.04 -19.81 -13.84
CA GLU A 240 21.46 -21.02 -14.44
C GLU A 240 20.60 -20.69 -15.66
N SER A 241 19.72 -19.67 -15.52
CA SER A 241 18.89 -19.17 -16.60
C SER A 241 18.55 -17.71 -16.34
N VAL A 242 18.94 -16.81 -17.24
CA VAL A 242 18.62 -15.38 -17.10
C VAL A 242 17.10 -15.18 -17.04
N ASP A 243 16.36 -15.77 -17.98
CA ASP A 243 14.90 -15.66 -18.01
C ASP A 243 14.24 -16.32 -16.79
N GLY A 244 14.73 -17.50 -16.39
CA GLY A 244 14.23 -18.22 -15.21
C GLY A 244 14.43 -17.41 -13.93
N GLY A 245 15.66 -16.94 -13.69
CA GLY A 245 16.02 -16.15 -12.52
C GLY A 245 15.25 -14.84 -12.44
N ILE A 246 15.05 -14.16 -13.57
CA ILE A 246 14.25 -12.94 -13.59
C ILE A 246 12.77 -13.23 -13.30
N ARG A 247 12.18 -14.28 -13.89
CA ARG A 247 10.79 -14.67 -13.59
C ARG A 247 10.61 -15.01 -12.11
N SER A 248 11.53 -15.76 -11.51
CA SER A 248 11.53 -16.06 -10.08
C SER A 248 11.62 -14.79 -9.22
N PHE A 249 12.52 -13.85 -9.59
CA PHE A 249 12.64 -12.59 -8.87
C PHE A 249 11.37 -11.74 -8.97
N LEU A 250 10.75 -11.64 -10.15
CA LEU A 250 9.49 -10.91 -10.34
C LEU A 250 8.34 -11.53 -9.54
N LEU A 251 8.27 -12.86 -9.45
CA LEU A 251 7.26 -13.54 -8.63
C LEU A 251 7.43 -13.23 -7.15
N LEU A 252 8.66 -13.31 -6.63
CA LEU A 252 8.96 -13.00 -5.24
C LEU A 252 8.72 -11.53 -4.92
N LEU A 253 9.24 -10.62 -5.75
CA LEU A 253 9.07 -9.19 -5.58
C LEU A 253 7.58 -8.81 -5.65
N GLY A 254 6.85 -9.32 -6.63
CA GLY A 254 5.40 -9.14 -6.73
C GLY A 254 4.68 -9.63 -5.48
N GLY A 255 5.13 -10.76 -4.92
CA GLY A 255 4.63 -11.31 -3.65
C GLY A 255 4.84 -10.38 -2.46
N ILE A 256 6.08 -9.93 -2.26
CA ILE A 256 6.46 -9.02 -1.16
C ILE A 256 5.71 -7.69 -1.26
N VAL A 257 5.56 -7.17 -2.48
CA VAL A 257 4.84 -5.91 -2.72
C VAL A 257 3.33 -6.11 -2.54
N ALA A 258 2.75 -7.24 -2.92
CA ALA A 258 1.34 -7.55 -2.66
C ALA A 258 1.05 -7.69 -1.15
N PHE A 259 1.96 -8.31 -0.40
CA PHE A 259 1.92 -8.33 1.06
C PHE A 259 1.90 -6.91 1.63
N SER A 260 2.86 -6.09 1.23
CA SER A 260 2.98 -4.72 1.75
C SER A 260 1.80 -3.83 1.33
N SER A 261 1.25 -4.06 0.13
CA SER A 261 0.00 -3.45 -0.33
C SER A 261 -1.18 -3.82 0.58
N GLY A 262 -1.31 -5.09 0.95
CA GLY A 262 -2.34 -5.52 1.89
C GLY A 262 -2.24 -4.81 3.24
N GLY A 263 -1.01 -4.70 3.77
CA GLY A 263 -0.69 -3.94 4.97
C GLY A 263 -1.08 -2.47 4.85
N SER A 264 -0.71 -1.80 3.75
CA SER A 264 -1.05 -0.38 3.61
C SER A 264 -2.54 -0.13 3.39
N GLN A 265 -3.20 -1.00 2.63
CA GLN A 265 -4.58 -0.79 2.21
C GLN A 265 -5.57 -1.09 3.34
N VAL A 266 -5.32 -2.09 4.20
CA VAL A 266 -6.27 -2.42 5.28
C VAL A 266 -6.51 -1.24 6.23
N GLY A 267 -5.50 -0.40 6.46
CA GLY A 267 -5.63 0.77 7.31
C GLY A 267 -6.61 1.82 6.76
N LEU A 268 -6.79 1.89 5.44
CA LEU A 268 -7.79 2.76 4.81
C LEU A 268 -9.23 2.32 5.14
N ALA A 269 -9.46 1.02 5.33
CA ALA A 269 -10.79 0.50 5.70
C ALA A 269 -11.01 0.48 7.21
N THR A 270 -9.97 0.11 7.96
CA THR A 270 -10.08 -0.15 9.41
C THR A 270 -9.83 1.09 10.26
N GLY A 271 -9.03 2.06 9.79
CA GLY A 271 -8.70 3.29 10.52
C GLY A 271 -9.92 4.01 11.10
N PRO A 272 -11.00 4.27 10.33
CA PRO A 272 -12.18 4.95 10.85
C PRO A 272 -12.92 4.21 11.97
N LEU A 273 -12.64 2.92 12.20
CA LEU A 273 -13.25 2.09 13.25
C LEU A 273 -12.32 1.83 14.44
N GLU A 274 -11.07 2.32 14.41
CA GLU A 274 -10.06 2.09 15.46
C GLU A 274 -10.57 2.48 16.85
N ASN A 275 -11.09 3.71 16.99
CA ASN A 275 -11.60 4.22 18.26
C ASN A 275 -12.80 3.39 18.78
N LEU A 276 -13.74 3.06 17.89
CA LEU A 276 -14.89 2.21 18.20
C LEU A 276 -14.45 0.84 18.73
N PHE A 277 -13.51 0.17 18.06
CA PHE A 277 -13.07 -1.17 18.47
C PHE A 277 -12.27 -1.14 19.76
N ARG A 278 -11.25 -0.28 19.86
CA ARG A 278 -10.34 -0.28 21.00
C ARG A 278 -10.93 0.37 22.25
N THR A 279 -11.64 1.49 22.10
CA THR A 279 -12.09 2.32 23.22
C THR A 279 -13.53 2.00 23.63
N GLU A 280 -14.46 1.96 22.68
CA GLU A 280 -15.88 1.77 23.02
C GLU A 280 -16.26 0.30 23.25
N LEU A 281 -15.73 -0.61 22.42
CA LEU A 281 -16.03 -2.05 22.51
C LEU A 281 -15.02 -2.84 23.35
N GLY A 282 -13.84 -2.26 23.64
CA GLY A 282 -12.77 -2.95 24.37
C GLY A 282 -12.19 -4.17 23.63
N LEU A 283 -12.31 -4.20 22.30
CA LEU A 283 -11.86 -5.29 21.43
C LEU A 283 -10.43 -5.02 20.93
N PRO A 284 -9.63 -6.08 20.68
CA PRO A 284 -8.28 -5.91 20.17
C PRO A 284 -8.29 -5.42 18.72
N GLY A 285 -7.41 -4.47 18.38
CA GLY A 285 -7.27 -3.95 17.01
C GLY A 285 -6.92 -5.04 15.98
N SER A 286 -6.30 -6.14 16.41
CA SER A 286 -6.03 -7.30 15.55
C SER A 286 -7.30 -7.97 15.01
N LEU A 287 -8.41 -7.92 15.77
CA LEU A 287 -9.72 -8.42 15.28
C LEU A 287 -10.25 -7.54 14.15
N LEU A 288 -10.10 -6.21 14.27
CA LEU A 288 -10.49 -5.27 13.24
C LEU A 288 -9.64 -5.46 11.97
N LEU A 289 -8.32 -5.64 12.13
CA LEU A 289 -7.43 -5.99 11.03
C LEU A 289 -7.80 -7.33 10.38
N ALA A 290 -8.27 -8.31 11.16
CA ALA A 290 -8.73 -9.59 10.63
C ALA A 290 -10.02 -9.47 9.79
N ILE A 291 -10.97 -8.62 10.22
CA ILE A 291 -12.16 -8.28 9.42
C ILE A 291 -11.73 -7.62 8.11
N GLY A 292 -10.82 -6.65 8.17
CA GLY A 292 -10.27 -5.99 6.99
C GLY A 292 -9.52 -6.96 6.06
N ALA A 293 -8.71 -7.86 6.62
CA ALA A 293 -7.98 -8.87 5.86
C ALA A 293 -8.92 -9.86 5.14
N ALA A 294 -10.01 -10.27 5.79
CA ALA A 294 -11.05 -11.11 5.17
C ALA A 294 -11.72 -10.40 3.99
N GLY A 295 -12.06 -9.11 4.15
CA GLY A 295 -12.58 -8.29 3.06
C GLY A 295 -11.60 -8.19 1.90
N ILE A 296 -10.33 -7.88 2.17
CA ILE A 296 -9.26 -7.81 1.17
C ILE A 296 -9.09 -9.14 0.41
N LEU A 297 -9.08 -10.27 1.13
CA LEU A 297 -8.97 -11.61 0.54
C LEU A 297 -10.10 -11.88 -0.44
N ALA A 298 -11.34 -11.67 0.02
CA ALA A 298 -12.54 -11.85 -0.77
C ALA A 298 -12.54 -10.93 -2.00
N GLY A 299 -12.19 -9.66 -1.81
CA GLY A 299 -12.06 -8.66 -2.88
C GLY A 299 -11.05 -9.05 -3.94
N ALA A 300 -9.87 -9.50 -3.52
CA ALA A 300 -8.82 -9.93 -4.42
C ALA A 300 -9.29 -11.12 -5.27
N TRP A 301 -9.92 -12.14 -4.68
CA TRP A 301 -10.35 -13.32 -5.44
C TRP A 301 -11.52 -13.03 -6.39
N MET A 302 -12.43 -12.13 -6.02
CA MET A 302 -13.59 -11.79 -6.86
C MET A 302 -13.29 -10.74 -7.93
N GLY A 303 -12.42 -9.78 -7.65
CA GLY A 303 -12.21 -8.58 -8.49
C GLY A 303 -10.85 -8.47 -9.18
N ALA A 304 -9.77 -8.99 -8.58
CA ALA A 304 -8.41 -8.77 -9.08
C ALA A 304 -8.14 -9.33 -10.50
N PRO A 305 -8.68 -10.48 -10.94
CA PRO A 305 -8.31 -11.05 -12.25
C PRO A 305 -8.52 -10.10 -13.43
N ARG A 306 -9.58 -9.29 -13.41
CA ARG A 306 -9.91 -8.37 -14.51
C ARG A 306 -8.90 -7.22 -14.61
N LEU A 307 -8.58 -6.60 -13.47
CA LEU A 307 -7.62 -5.49 -13.38
C LEU A 307 -6.19 -5.96 -13.59
N LEU A 308 -5.85 -7.15 -13.08
CA LEU A 308 -4.54 -7.78 -13.26
C LEU A 308 -4.25 -8.04 -14.75
N GLN A 309 -5.23 -8.53 -15.53
CA GLN A 309 -5.05 -8.73 -16.98
C GLN A 309 -4.85 -7.43 -17.74
N ALA A 310 -5.57 -6.36 -17.37
CA ALA A 310 -5.44 -5.08 -18.04
C ALA A 310 -4.04 -4.48 -17.79
N THR A 311 -3.61 -4.45 -16.53
CA THR A 311 -2.31 -3.91 -16.13
C THR A 311 -1.15 -4.78 -16.62
N SER A 312 -1.26 -6.11 -16.61
CA SER A 312 -0.19 -7.00 -17.08
C SER A 312 0.13 -6.84 -18.56
N ARG A 313 -0.86 -6.48 -19.38
CA ARG A 313 -0.66 -6.20 -20.81
C ARG A 313 0.23 -4.97 -21.04
N GLU A 314 0.04 -3.92 -20.24
CA GLU A 314 0.89 -2.72 -20.30
C GLU A 314 2.33 -3.05 -19.89
N TYR A 315 2.51 -3.87 -18.85
CA TYR A 315 3.84 -4.33 -18.41
C TYR A 315 4.53 -5.26 -19.41
N ALA A 316 3.79 -6.16 -20.06
CA ALA A 316 4.34 -7.03 -21.09
C ALA A 316 4.97 -6.21 -22.24
N GLN A 317 4.40 -5.04 -22.58
CA GLN A 317 4.92 -4.14 -23.60
C GLN A 317 6.17 -3.36 -23.15
N LEU A 318 6.35 -3.15 -21.84
CA LEU A 318 7.56 -2.56 -21.27
C LEU A 318 8.73 -3.55 -21.28
N GLY A 319 8.48 -4.85 -21.32
CA GLY A 319 9.57 -5.82 -21.22
C GLY A 319 10.22 -5.84 -19.84
N VAL A 320 10.97 -6.90 -19.60
CA VAL A 320 11.23 -7.40 -18.25
C VAL A 320 12.12 -6.47 -17.41
N ARG A 321 13.22 -5.96 -17.97
CA ARG A 321 14.14 -5.02 -17.27
C ARG A 321 13.44 -3.74 -16.81
N ARG A 322 12.56 -3.18 -17.65
CA ARG A 322 11.81 -1.95 -17.33
C ARG A 322 10.78 -2.21 -16.24
N SER A 323 10.17 -3.39 -16.22
CA SER A 323 9.25 -3.79 -15.17
C SER A 323 9.94 -3.90 -13.80
N ILE A 324 11.14 -4.49 -13.74
CA ILE A 324 11.95 -4.53 -12.51
C ILE A 324 12.31 -3.10 -12.07
N ALA A 325 12.79 -2.28 -13.01
CA ALA A 325 13.18 -0.90 -12.74
C ALA A 325 12.01 -0.02 -12.28
N ALA A 326 10.76 -0.37 -12.61
CA ALA A 326 9.59 0.32 -12.09
C ALA A 326 9.14 -0.23 -10.72
N LEU A 327 9.19 -1.55 -10.52
CA LEU A 327 8.63 -2.20 -9.34
C LEU A 327 9.51 -2.06 -8.09
N VAL A 328 10.83 -2.19 -8.21
CA VAL A 328 11.75 -2.09 -7.06
C VAL A 328 11.71 -0.70 -6.42
N PRO A 329 11.85 0.42 -7.16
CA PRO A 329 11.62 1.75 -6.60
C PRO A 329 10.23 1.89 -5.97
N GLY A 330 9.20 1.34 -6.62
CA GLY A 330 7.86 1.41 -6.07
C GLY A 330 7.75 0.74 -4.71
N PHE A 331 8.39 -0.42 -4.52
CA PHE A 331 8.52 -1.08 -3.24
C PHE A 331 9.24 -0.23 -2.20
N ILE A 332 10.39 0.37 -2.54
CA ILE A 332 11.17 1.23 -1.63
C ILE A 332 10.30 2.38 -1.12
N ILE A 333 9.61 3.08 -2.01
CA ILE A 333 8.74 4.21 -1.67
C ILE A 333 7.53 3.76 -0.86
N ALA A 334 6.96 2.59 -1.17
CA ALA A 334 5.87 2.02 -0.40
C ALA A 334 6.28 1.70 1.04
N GLN A 335 7.44 1.07 1.24
CA GLN A 335 7.94 0.78 2.58
C GLN A 335 8.26 2.04 3.38
N LEU A 336 8.82 3.06 2.74
CA LEU A 336 9.05 4.34 3.39
C LEU A 336 7.73 4.99 3.84
N ALA A 337 6.70 4.97 3.00
CA ALA A 337 5.39 5.52 3.36
C ALA A 337 4.75 4.78 4.54
N ILE A 338 4.79 3.44 4.53
CA ILE A 338 4.25 2.60 5.60
C ILE A 338 4.99 2.85 6.92
N ALA A 339 6.32 2.99 6.87
CA ALA A 339 7.13 3.31 8.04
C ALA A 339 6.83 4.70 8.62
N LEU A 340 6.40 5.65 7.78
CA LEU A 340 5.99 7.00 8.18
C LEU A 340 4.48 7.11 8.49
N GLY A 341 3.72 6.02 8.42
CA GLY A 341 2.26 6.02 8.58
C GLY A 341 1.51 6.81 7.50
N ILE A 342 2.14 7.09 6.35
CA ILE A 342 1.54 7.92 5.32
C ILE A 342 0.68 7.04 4.40
N PRO A 343 -0.65 7.26 4.34
CA PRO A 343 -1.51 6.54 3.41
C PRO A 343 -1.09 6.85 1.97
N ILE A 344 -0.85 5.83 1.17
CA ILE A 344 -0.36 5.98 -0.21
C ILE A 344 -1.21 5.18 -1.19
N SER A 345 -1.21 5.62 -2.45
CA SER A 345 -1.73 4.83 -3.55
C SER A 345 -0.59 4.13 -4.28
N LEU A 346 -0.52 2.81 -4.15
CA LEU A 346 0.49 2.00 -4.85
C LEU A 346 0.39 2.15 -6.37
N ASN A 347 -0.83 2.32 -6.90
CA ASN A 347 -1.07 2.64 -8.32
C ASN A 347 -0.31 3.89 -8.76
N ASN A 348 -0.32 4.95 -7.95
CA ASN A 348 0.34 6.21 -8.27
C ASN A 348 1.86 6.05 -8.28
N ILE A 349 2.40 5.34 -7.28
CA ILE A 349 3.83 5.03 -7.16
C ILE A 349 4.26 4.22 -8.39
N ILE A 350 3.53 3.16 -8.71
CA ILE A 350 3.79 2.28 -9.84
C ILE A 350 3.73 3.03 -11.18
N LEU A 351 2.67 3.80 -11.42
CA LEU A 351 2.51 4.54 -12.67
C LEU A 351 3.65 5.54 -12.86
N SER A 352 4.06 6.22 -11.79
CA SER A 352 5.21 7.13 -11.80
C SER A 352 6.51 6.39 -12.13
N GLY A 353 6.71 5.20 -11.56
CA GLY A 353 7.85 4.34 -11.87
C GLY A 353 7.86 3.85 -13.32
N VAL A 354 6.70 3.44 -13.86
CA VAL A 354 6.55 3.06 -15.27
C VAL A 354 6.88 4.23 -16.21
N ILE A 355 6.39 5.43 -15.89
CA ILE A 355 6.71 6.66 -16.63
C ILE A 355 8.23 6.91 -16.60
N GLY A 356 8.84 6.90 -15.42
CA GLY A 356 10.27 7.14 -15.24
C GLY A 356 11.17 6.11 -15.94
N GLY A 357 10.90 4.83 -15.75
CA GLY A 357 11.62 3.73 -16.42
C GLY A 357 11.43 3.74 -17.94
N GLY A 358 10.26 4.18 -18.41
CA GLY A 358 9.94 4.40 -19.82
C GLY A 358 10.78 5.50 -20.45
N LEU A 359 10.83 6.69 -19.82
CA LEU A 359 11.64 7.83 -20.27
C LEU A 359 13.11 7.48 -20.47
N ALA A 360 13.62 6.57 -19.65
CA ALA A 360 14.99 6.13 -19.71
C ALA A 360 15.30 5.41 -21.05
N GLY A 361 14.31 4.73 -21.66
CA GLY A 361 14.45 4.05 -22.96
C GLY A 361 14.05 4.91 -24.16
N GLY A 362 13.74 6.20 -23.95
CA GLY A 362 13.24 7.13 -24.95
C GLY A 362 11.88 7.74 -24.59
N SER A 363 11.61 8.97 -25.06
CA SER A 363 10.38 9.70 -24.73
C SER A 363 9.12 9.21 -25.47
N ALA A 364 9.27 8.33 -26.47
CA ALA A 364 8.22 7.93 -27.40
C ALA A 364 7.01 7.22 -26.76
N GLY A 365 7.06 6.84 -25.48
CA GLY A 365 5.97 6.16 -24.76
C GLY A 365 5.23 7.00 -23.72
N VAL A 366 5.71 8.20 -23.36
CA VAL A 366 5.18 8.97 -22.23
C VAL A 366 4.41 10.20 -22.70
N SER A 367 3.07 10.14 -22.62
CA SER A 367 2.21 11.26 -22.96
C SER A 367 2.06 12.24 -21.80
N ARG A 368 2.59 13.47 -21.96
CA ARG A 368 2.37 14.58 -21.00
C ARG A 368 0.90 14.83 -20.70
N ARG A 369 0.02 14.63 -21.69
CA ARG A 369 -1.44 14.72 -21.53
C ARG A 369 -1.97 13.66 -20.56
N LYS A 370 -1.55 12.39 -20.70
CA LYS A 370 -1.96 11.31 -19.80
C LYS A 370 -1.52 11.58 -18.36
N VAL A 371 -0.29 12.08 -18.17
CA VAL A 371 0.23 12.48 -16.85
C VAL A 371 -0.62 13.59 -16.25
N GLY A 372 -0.87 14.67 -16.99
CA GLY A 372 -1.70 15.79 -16.53
C GLY A 372 -3.12 15.36 -16.15
N VAL A 373 -3.79 14.57 -16.99
CA VAL A 373 -5.14 14.03 -16.70
C VAL A 373 -5.13 13.20 -15.42
N THR A 374 -4.10 12.39 -15.21
CA THR A 374 -3.99 11.54 -14.03
C THR A 374 -3.84 12.37 -12.75
N ILE A 375 -2.94 13.36 -12.74
CA ILE A 375 -2.74 14.26 -11.59
C ILE A 375 -4.03 15.05 -11.29
N THR A 376 -4.67 15.61 -12.31
CA THR A 376 -5.94 16.32 -12.16
C THR A 376 -7.00 15.41 -11.55
N PHE A 377 -7.09 14.17 -12.02
CA PHE A 377 -8.05 13.20 -11.50
C PHE A 377 -7.79 12.87 -10.01
N TRP A 378 -6.52 12.78 -9.58
CA TRP A 378 -6.17 12.58 -8.18
C TRP A 378 -6.61 13.75 -7.29
N LEU A 379 -6.35 14.98 -7.73
CA LEU A 379 -6.76 16.19 -7.00
C LEU A 379 -8.28 16.33 -6.95
N LEU A 380 -8.96 16.04 -8.07
CA LEU A 380 -10.43 16.02 -8.12
C LEU A 380 -11.00 14.96 -7.20
N THR A 381 -10.43 13.75 -7.17
CA THR A 381 -10.86 12.68 -6.26
C THR A 381 -10.77 13.14 -4.80
N LEU A 382 -9.63 13.73 -4.41
CA LEU A 382 -9.43 14.22 -3.05
C LEU A 382 -10.43 15.32 -2.69
N GLY A 383 -10.57 16.35 -3.54
CA GLY A 383 -11.46 17.48 -3.26
C GLY A 383 -12.94 17.07 -3.27
N SER A 384 -13.36 16.26 -4.23
CA SER A 384 -14.75 15.79 -4.31
C SER A 384 -15.10 14.82 -3.18
N SER A 385 -14.17 13.96 -2.72
CA SER A 385 -14.45 13.08 -1.59
C SER A 385 -14.59 13.84 -0.27
N VAL A 386 -13.87 14.96 -0.08
CA VAL A 386 -14.12 15.88 1.06
C VAL A 386 -15.55 16.41 1.03
N VAL A 387 -15.99 16.95 -0.10
CA VAL A 387 -17.35 17.54 -0.22
C VAL A 387 -18.42 16.48 -0.02
N VAL A 388 -18.28 15.31 -0.66
CA VAL A 388 -19.25 14.22 -0.54
C VAL A 388 -19.26 13.64 0.87
N GLY A 389 -18.09 13.44 1.49
CA GLY A 389 -18.00 12.92 2.86
C GLY A 389 -18.66 13.86 3.87
N TYR A 390 -18.39 15.17 3.75
CA TYR A 390 -19.04 16.19 4.58
C TYR A 390 -20.56 16.15 4.45
N GLY A 391 -21.07 16.16 3.22
CA GLY A 391 -22.50 16.18 2.93
C GLY A 391 -23.22 14.89 3.31
N LEU A 392 -22.58 13.73 3.09
CA LEU A 392 -23.17 12.44 3.43
C LEU A 392 -23.32 12.27 4.95
N TYR A 393 -22.35 12.76 5.73
CA TYR A 393 -22.49 12.77 7.18
C TYR A 393 -23.65 13.66 7.65
N GLN A 394 -23.78 14.88 7.11
CA GLN A 394 -24.93 15.75 7.42
C GLN A 394 -26.27 15.07 7.10
N LEU A 395 -26.36 14.42 5.93
CA LEU A 395 -27.56 13.68 5.55
C LEU A 395 -27.87 12.55 6.55
N PHE A 396 -26.87 11.79 6.97
CA PHE A 396 -27.07 10.72 7.94
C PHE A 396 -27.47 11.26 9.32
N ALA A 397 -26.81 12.31 9.80
CA ALA A 397 -27.14 12.95 11.07
C ALA A 397 -28.57 13.51 11.08
N THR A 398 -29.01 14.14 9.99
CA THR A 398 -30.37 14.67 9.88
C THR A 398 -31.44 13.58 9.84
N VAL A 399 -31.19 12.44 9.17
CA VAL A 399 -32.17 11.35 9.03
C VAL A 399 -32.26 10.49 10.30
N ILE A 400 -31.13 10.20 10.93
CA ILE A 400 -31.06 9.27 12.07
C ILE A 400 -31.26 9.99 13.42
N GLY A 401 -31.17 11.33 13.42
CA GLY A 401 -31.18 12.14 14.64
C GLY A 401 -29.80 12.12 15.27
N GLY A 402 -28.97 13.09 14.87
CA GLY A 402 -27.65 13.35 15.45
C GLY A 402 -27.71 13.79 16.90
#